data_AF-A0A087TN36-F1
#
_entry.id   AF-A0A087TN36-F1
#
_cell.length_a   1.000
_cell.length_b   1.000
_cell.length_c   1.000
_cell.angle_alpha   90.00
_cell.angle_beta   90.00
_cell.angle_gamma   90.00
#
_symmetry.space_group_name_H-M   'P 1'
#
loop_
_entity.id
_entity.type
_entity.pdbx_description
1 polymer ?
#
loop_
_entity_poly.entity_id
_entity_poly.type
_entity_poly.pdbx_seq_one_letter_code
_entity_poly.pdbx_strand_id
1 'polypeptide(L)'
;MRKNVLKSLEYIDQEENVQLKGCVAREMSNHELLITELLVKSVFSDCKPEDVAALLSCMVFQQRCDDSNLELPVHLAKKVKEIKEVAMLISEEQERNCINEPYFVDQYNFYLVNVVYEWARGTPFAEIMQKTDVDEGIIVRSIQRLNELLKDVRNGASLVGDTVLAQKMEEASHRIKRNIVFACSLYTQ
;
A
#
# COMPACT_ATOMS: atom_id res chain seq x y z
N MET A 1 12.18 -23.67 2.08
CA MET A 1 12.11 -22.45 2.92
C MET A 1 11.15 -21.44 2.30
N ARG A 2 11.54 -20.56 1.35
CA ARG A 2 10.60 -19.62 0.69
C ARG A 2 9.39 -20.26 0.02
N LYS A 3 9.60 -21.35 -0.71
CA LYS A 3 8.51 -22.12 -1.32
C LYS A 3 7.51 -22.68 -0.30
N ASN A 4 7.97 -22.99 0.91
CA ASN A 4 7.10 -23.54 1.96
C ASN A 4 6.15 -22.47 2.48
N VAL A 5 6.61 -21.23 2.64
CA VAL A 5 5.74 -20.08 2.96
C VAL A 5 4.66 -19.91 1.89
N LEU A 6 5.03 -19.99 0.61
CA LEU A 6 4.07 -19.90 -0.49
C LEU A 6 3.06 -21.06 -0.49
N LYS A 7 3.47 -22.27 -0.08
CA LYS A 7 2.55 -23.40 0.12
C LYS A 7 1.63 -23.17 1.33
N SER A 8 2.17 -22.72 2.46
CA SER A 8 1.39 -22.45 3.67
C SER A 8 0.37 -21.33 3.50
N LEU A 9 0.72 -20.27 2.75
CA LEU A 9 -0.15 -19.14 2.48
C LEU A 9 -1.08 -19.38 1.27
N GLU A 10 -1.04 -20.56 0.66
CA GLU A 10 -1.89 -20.98 -0.47
C GLU A 10 -1.65 -20.18 -1.76
N TYR A 11 -0.42 -19.71 -2.00
CA TYR A 11 -0.01 -19.10 -3.27
C TYR A 11 0.29 -20.17 -4.32
N ILE A 12 0.76 -21.33 -3.87
CA ILE A 12 0.98 -22.54 -4.66
C ILE A 12 0.41 -23.74 -3.92
N ASP A 13 -0.10 -24.73 -4.64
CA ASP A 13 -0.57 -25.97 -4.02
C ASP A 13 0.59 -26.95 -3.73
N GLN A 14 0.25 -28.16 -3.27
CA GLN A 14 1.22 -29.21 -2.98
C GLN A 14 1.95 -29.70 -4.23
N GLU A 15 1.27 -29.71 -5.37
CA GLU A 15 1.77 -30.06 -6.71
C GLU A 15 2.52 -28.91 -7.39
N GLU A 16 2.64 -27.77 -6.71
CA GLU A 16 3.36 -26.57 -7.16
C GLU A 16 2.66 -25.79 -8.28
N ASN A 17 1.35 -26.01 -8.46
CA ASN A 17 0.54 -25.19 -9.35
C ASN A 17 0.17 -23.86 -8.67
N VAL A 18 0.25 -22.78 -9.45
CA VAL A 18 -0.06 -21.42 -9.00
C VAL A 18 -1.55 -21.27 -8.74
N GLN A 19 -1.88 -20.79 -7.54
CA GLN A 19 -3.25 -20.50 -7.11
C GLN A 19 -3.64 -19.05 -7.40
N LEU A 20 -4.89 -18.68 -7.13
CA LEU A 20 -5.38 -17.31 -7.34
C LEU A 20 -4.50 -16.26 -6.64
N LYS A 21 -4.08 -16.49 -5.39
CA LYS A 21 -3.16 -15.61 -4.67
C LYS A 21 -1.84 -15.41 -5.43
N GLY A 22 -1.27 -16.48 -5.98
CA GLY A 22 -0.06 -16.40 -6.79
C GLY A 22 -0.25 -15.63 -8.10
N CYS A 23 -1.41 -15.76 -8.75
CA CYS A 23 -1.76 -14.96 -9.93
C CYS A 23 -1.88 -13.47 -9.61
N VAL A 24 -2.50 -13.13 -8.47
CA VAL A 24 -2.67 -11.74 -8.02
C VAL A 24 -1.33 -11.12 -7.62
N ALA A 25 -0.51 -11.86 -6.89
CA ALA A 25 0.81 -11.41 -6.46
C ALA A 25 1.74 -11.09 -7.64
N ARG A 26 1.56 -11.77 -8.78
CA ARG A 26 2.32 -11.50 -10.01
C ARG A 26 2.08 -10.10 -10.57
N GLU A 27 0.92 -9.50 -10.33
CA GLU A 27 0.62 -8.14 -10.78
C GLU A 27 1.29 -7.06 -9.92
N MET A 28 1.83 -7.44 -8.76
CA MET A 28 2.44 -6.51 -7.83
C MET A 28 3.93 -6.37 -8.11
N SER A 29 4.39 -5.14 -8.33
CA SER A 29 5.83 -4.90 -8.52
C SER A 29 6.63 -5.00 -7.22
N ASN A 30 6.01 -4.68 -6.07
CA ASN A 30 6.62 -4.73 -4.73
C ASN A 30 5.55 -5.05 -3.68
N HIS A 31 5.99 -5.56 -2.52
CA HIS A 31 5.14 -5.87 -1.35
C HIS A 31 3.98 -6.82 -1.69
N GLU A 32 4.24 -7.74 -2.61
CA GLU A 32 3.28 -8.64 -3.25
C GLU A 32 2.50 -9.49 -2.26
N LEU A 33 3.15 -9.99 -1.20
CA LEU A 33 2.51 -10.82 -0.19
C LEU A 33 1.49 -10.03 0.63
N LEU A 34 1.91 -8.86 1.18
CA LEU A 34 1.02 -8.06 2.02
C LEU A 34 -0.17 -7.56 1.21
N ILE A 35 0.07 -7.00 0.02
CA ILE A 35 -1.01 -6.46 -0.82
C ILE A 35 -2.00 -7.57 -1.20
N THR A 36 -1.51 -8.73 -1.63
CA THR A 36 -2.36 -9.86 -1.99
C THR A 36 -3.20 -10.34 -0.81
N GLU A 37 -2.61 -10.46 0.39
CA GLU A 37 -3.37 -10.83 1.59
C GLU A 37 -4.42 -9.78 1.96
N LEU A 38 -4.11 -8.48 1.83
CA LEU A 38 -5.08 -7.40 2.08
C LEU A 38 -6.25 -7.42 1.08
N LEU A 39 -5.98 -7.72 -0.19
CA LEU A 39 -6.99 -7.88 -1.24
C LEU A 39 -7.90 -9.08 -0.95
N VAL A 40 -7.32 -10.25 -0.67
CA VAL A 40 -8.09 -11.47 -0.40
C VAL A 40 -8.91 -11.36 0.89
N LYS A 41 -8.37 -10.71 1.92
CA LYS A 41 -9.10 -10.41 3.17
C LYS A 41 -10.11 -9.26 3.02
N SER A 42 -10.20 -8.64 1.83
CA SER A 42 -11.14 -7.54 1.53
C SER A 42 -11.01 -6.35 2.50
N VAL A 43 -9.80 -6.05 2.97
CA VAL A 43 -9.53 -5.01 3.99
C VAL A 43 -9.99 -3.62 3.54
N PHE A 44 -9.96 -3.36 2.23
CA PHE A 44 -10.30 -2.06 1.64
C PHE A 44 -11.76 -1.94 1.18
N SER A 45 -12.61 -2.94 1.43
CA SER A 45 -13.98 -3.01 0.91
C SER A 45 -14.87 -1.85 1.41
N ASP A 46 -14.75 -1.47 2.67
CA ASP A 46 -15.49 -0.39 3.34
C ASP A 46 -14.78 0.98 3.33
N CYS A 47 -13.55 1.04 2.82
CA CYS A 47 -12.78 2.29 2.74
C CYS A 47 -13.26 3.19 1.59
N LYS A 48 -13.12 4.51 1.75
CA LYS A 48 -13.28 5.46 0.65
C LYS A 48 -12.00 5.52 -0.21
N PRO A 49 -12.06 6.04 -1.45
CA PRO A 49 -10.87 6.18 -2.30
C PRO A 49 -9.73 6.97 -1.64
N GLU A 50 -10.03 8.01 -0.85
CA GLU A 50 -9.03 8.80 -0.14
C GLU A 50 -8.36 7.99 0.98
N ASP A 51 -9.15 7.17 1.68
CA ASP A 51 -8.64 6.28 2.72
C ASP A 51 -7.70 5.22 2.13
N VAL A 52 -8.07 4.65 0.98
CA VAL A 52 -7.24 3.63 0.29
C VAL A 52 -5.89 4.21 -0.14
N ALA A 53 -5.89 5.39 -0.75
CA ALA A 53 -4.64 6.08 -1.12
C ALA A 53 -3.75 6.32 0.11
N ALA A 54 -4.36 6.79 1.21
CA ALA A 54 -3.66 7.05 2.46
C ALA A 54 -3.06 5.77 3.06
N LEU A 55 -3.82 4.69 3.14
CA LEU A 55 -3.37 3.44 3.74
C LEU A 55 -2.23 2.77 2.95
N LEU A 56 -2.32 2.80 1.61
CA LEU A 56 -1.27 2.24 0.75
C LEU A 56 0.01 3.08 0.71
N SER A 57 -0.01 4.31 1.24
CA SER A 57 1.19 5.15 1.30
C SER A 57 2.29 4.54 2.16
N CYS A 58 1.95 3.64 3.09
CA CYS A 58 2.93 3.00 3.97
C CYS A 58 3.90 2.07 3.25
N MET A 59 3.53 1.62 2.05
CA MET A 59 4.34 0.71 1.23
C MET A 59 5.31 1.46 0.30
N VAL A 60 5.14 2.77 0.13
CA VAL A 60 5.98 3.56 -0.80
C VAL A 60 6.90 4.54 -0.09
N PHE A 61 6.63 4.82 1.19
CA PHE A 61 7.43 5.70 2.00
C PHE A 61 8.66 4.97 2.56
N GLN A 62 9.84 5.33 2.07
CA GLN A 62 11.09 4.61 2.35
C GLN A 62 11.94 5.25 3.47
N GLN A 63 11.48 6.34 4.09
CA GLN A 63 12.24 6.99 5.14
C GLN A 63 11.96 6.37 6.51
N ARG A 64 12.95 6.47 7.39
CA ARG A 64 12.77 6.14 8.81
C ARG A 64 12.25 7.38 9.53
N CYS A 65 10.95 7.40 9.75
CA CYS A 65 10.26 8.41 10.55
C CYS A 65 9.44 7.68 11.62
N ASP A 66 9.37 8.28 12.81
CA ASP A 66 8.59 7.73 13.92
C ASP A 66 7.08 7.95 13.66
N ASP A 67 6.34 6.85 13.47
CA ASP A 67 4.90 6.84 13.23
C ASP A 67 4.07 6.71 14.53
N SER A 68 4.72 6.68 15.71
CA SER A 68 4.07 6.36 17.00
C SER A 68 3.06 7.42 17.46
N ASN A 69 3.26 8.68 17.09
CA ASN A 69 2.46 9.82 17.56
C ASN A 69 1.57 10.44 16.46
N LEU A 70 1.24 9.67 15.42
CA LEU A 70 0.39 10.17 14.34
C LEU A 70 -1.05 10.36 14.80
N GLU A 71 -1.56 11.58 14.65
CA GLU A 71 -2.98 11.88 14.80
C GLU A 71 -3.73 11.45 13.54
N LEU A 72 -4.34 10.26 13.59
CA LEU A 72 -5.17 9.71 12.52
C LEU A 72 -6.65 9.72 12.89
N PRO A 73 -7.55 10.00 11.94
CA PRO A 73 -8.97 9.69 12.09
C PRO A 73 -9.19 8.25 12.56
N VAL A 74 -10.19 8.04 13.43
CA VAL A 74 -10.45 6.74 14.08
C VAL A 74 -10.60 5.59 13.07
N HIS A 75 -11.26 5.85 11.95
CA HIS A 75 -11.45 4.83 10.90
C HIS A 75 -10.14 4.45 10.21
N LEU A 76 -9.23 5.40 9.97
CA LEU A 76 -7.90 5.13 9.42
C LEU A 76 -7.02 4.40 10.43
N ALA A 77 -7.01 4.81 11.70
CA ALA A 77 -6.24 4.15 12.75
C ALA A 77 -6.63 2.67 12.89
N LYS A 78 -7.93 2.36 12.79
CA LYS A 78 -8.43 0.98 12.78
C LYS A 78 -7.86 0.19 11.59
N LYS A 79 -7.88 0.76 10.38
CA LYS A 79 -7.36 0.10 9.18
C LYS A 79 -5.85 -0.06 9.18
N VAL A 80 -5.11 0.90 9.74
CA VAL A 80 -3.67 0.76 9.98
C VAL A 80 -3.39 -0.44 10.89
N LYS A 81 -4.18 -0.62 11.95
CA LYS A 81 -4.05 -1.79 12.82
C LYS A 81 -4.33 -3.10 12.07
N GLU A 82 -5.40 -3.16 11.28
CA GLU A 82 -5.73 -4.33 10.44
C GLU A 82 -4.57 -4.66 9.48
N ILE A 83 -3.94 -3.66 8.85
CA ILE A 83 -2.77 -3.87 7.98
C ILE A 83 -1.56 -4.40 8.76
N LYS A 84 -1.26 -3.81 9.93
CA LYS A 84 -0.16 -4.28 10.80
C LYS A 84 -0.41 -5.74 11.24
N GLU A 85 -1.64 -6.10 11.57
CA GLU A 85 -2.03 -7.48 11.92
C GLU A 85 -1.77 -8.46 10.78
N VAL A 86 -2.13 -8.12 9.54
CA VAL A 86 -1.84 -8.96 8.38
C VAL A 86 -0.33 -9.08 8.13
N ALA A 87 0.43 -7.99 8.26
CA ALA A 87 1.88 -8.02 8.13
C ALA A 87 2.54 -8.93 9.19
N MET A 88 2.07 -8.89 10.44
CA MET A 88 2.54 -9.78 11.51
C MET A 88 2.25 -11.25 11.20
N LEU A 89 1.05 -11.59 10.71
CA LEU A 89 0.71 -12.97 10.33
C LEU A 89 1.64 -13.51 9.23
N ILE A 90 2.00 -12.68 8.25
CA ILE A 90 2.96 -13.06 7.21
C ILE A 90 4.35 -13.26 7.83
N SER A 91 4.78 -12.35 8.71
CA SER A 91 6.06 -12.46 9.43
C SER A 91 6.16 -13.76 10.23
N GLU A 92 5.12 -14.10 10.99
CA GLU A 92 5.04 -15.35 11.75
C GLU A 92 5.12 -16.58 10.84
N GLU A 93 4.47 -16.56 9.68
CA GLU A 93 4.56 -17.66 8.73
C GLU A 93 5.96 -17.78 8.12
N GLN A 94 6.66 -16.66 7.87
CA GLN A 94 8.04 -16.67 7.43
C GLN A 94 8.96 -17.29 8.49
N GLU A 95 8.81 -16.90 9.75
CA GLU A 95 9.58 -17.45 10.86
C GLU A 95 9.34 -18.95 11.05
N ARG A 96 8.09 -19.41 10.98
CA ARG A 96 7.73 -20.84 11.02
C ARG A 96 8.45 -21.68 9.96
N ASN A 97 8.78 -21.08 8.82
CA ASN A 97 9.47 -21.72 7.69
C ASN A 97 10.98 -21.43 7.65
N CYS A 98 11.55 -21.02 8.78
CA CYS A 98 12.98 -20.70 8.95
C CYS A 98 13.48 -19.56 8.05
N ILE A 99 12.61 -18.61 7.72
CA ILE A 99 12.98 -17.38 7.01
C ILE A 99 13.07 -16.27 8.06
N ASN A 100 14.27 -15.77 8.27
CA ASN A 100 14.52 -14.67 9.20
C ASN A 100 14.56 -13.34 8.44
N GLU A 101 13.42 -12.66 8.39
CA GLU A 101 13.30 -11.30 7.86
C GLU A 101 12.82 -10.37 8.99
N PRO A 102 13.73 -9.97 9.91
CA PRO A 102 13.35 -9.31 11.16
C PRO A 102 12.75 -7.91 10.95
N TYR A 103 12.94 -7.32 9.76
CA TYR A 103 12.42 -6.00 9.40
C TYR A 103 11.21 -6.07 8.46
N PHE A 104 10.57 -7.24 8.31
CA PHE A 104 9.45 -7.40 7.39
C PHE A 104 8.28 -6.48 7.73
N VAL A 105 7.94 -6.33 9.03
CA VAL A 105 6.85 -5.43 9.45
C VAL A 105 7.32 -3.97 9.47
N ASP A 106 8.56 -3.73 9.90
CA ASP A 106 9.14 -2.39 10.06
C ASP A 106 9.34 -1.64 8.73
N GLN A 107 9.32 -2.35 7.59
CA GLN A 107 9.42 -1.70 6.28
C GLN A 107 8.18 -0.87 5.91
N TYR A 108 7.04 -1.09 6.59
CA TYR A 108 5.79 -0.39 6.32
C TYR A 108 5.65 0.84 7.22
N ASN A 109 5.87 2.02 6.66
CA ASN A 109 5.90 3.26 7.44
C ASN A 109 4.63 4.11 7.24
N PHE A 110 3.82 4.24 8.29
CA PHE A 110 2.53 4.91 8.25
C PHE A 110 2.62 6.45 8.40
N TYR A 111 3.82 7.03 8.50
CA TYR A 111 4.05 8.46 8.69
C TYR A 111 3.34 9.36 7.66
N LEU A 112 3.30 8.94 6.38
CA LEU A 112 2.65 9.73 5.33
C LEU A 112 1.13 9.50 5.20
N VAL A 113 0.51 8.63 6.02
CA VAL A 113 -0.93 8.31 5.87
C VAL A 113 -1.78 9.58 5.96
N ASN A 114 -1.57 10.43 6.97
CA ASN A 114 -2.34 11.66 7.15
C ASN A 114 -2.08 12.67 6.01
N VAL A 115 -0.83 12.78 5.58
CA VAL A 115 -0.39 13.67 4.50
C VAL A 115 -1.08 13.29 3.18
N VAL A 116 -1.09 12.01 2.83
CA VAL A 116 -1.71 11.50 1.61
C VAL A 116 -3.24 11.57 1.69
N TYR A 117 -3.82 11.31 2.87
CA TYR A 117 -5.26 11.46 3.10
C TYR A 117 -5.74 12.89 2.80
N GLU A 118 -5.06 13.89 3.36
CA GLU A 118 -5.38 15.30 3.10
C GLU A 118 -5.15 15.69 1.62
N TRP A 119 -4.07 15.19 1.01
CA TRP A 119 -3.81 15.41 -0.42
C TRP A 119 -4.93 14.86 -1.32
N ALA A 120 -5.37 13.63 -1.07
CA ALA A 120 -6.42 12.97 -1.84
C ALA A 120 -7.80 13.67 -1.67
N ARG A 121 -7.99 14.41 -0.57
CA ARG A 121 -9.23 15.17 -0.29
C ARG A 121 -9.29 16.55 -0.91
N GLY A 122 -8.20 17.03 -1.52
CA GLY A 122 -8.20 18.35 -2.15
C GLY A 122 -7.33 19.39 -1.45
N THR A 123 -6.73 19.08 -0.30
CA THR A 123 -5.95 20.05 0.47
C THR A 123 -4.77 20.60 -0.35
N PRO A 124 -4.52 21.93 -0.35
CA PRO A 124 -3.40 22.53 -1.06
C PRO A 124 -2.04 22.03 -0.55
N PHE A 125 -1.07 21.85 -1.45
CA PHE A 125 0.24 21.29 -1.09
C PHE A 125 0.96 22.13 0.00
N ALA A 126 0.82 23.46 -0.06
CA ALA A 126 1.41 24.37 0.93
C ALA A 126 0.87 24.17 2.36
N GLU A 127 -0.39 23.73 2.51
CA GLU A 127 -0.97 23.42 3.83
C GLU A 127 -0.50 22.05 4.34
N ILE A 128 -0.28 21.11 3.42
CA ILE A 128 0.26 19.78 3.75
C ILE A 128 1.70 19.90 4.27
N MET A 129 2.51 20.78 3.67
CA MET A 129 3.90 21.00 4.12
C MET A 129 4.00 21.60 5.52
N GLN A 130 2.93 22.21 6.05
CA GLN A 130 2.91 22.70 7.42
C GLN A 130 2.61 21.60 8.45
N LYS A 131 2.26 20.39 7.99
CA LYS A 131 1.85 19.25 8.85
C LYS A 131 2.93 18.18 8.99
N THR A 132 4.06 18.33 8.30
CA THR A 132 5.12 17.33 8.24
C THR A 132 6.47 17.98 8.02
N ASP A 133 7.51 17.42 8.61
CA ASP A 133 8.91 17.87 8.43
C ASP A 133 9.61 17.14 7.27
N VAL A 134 8.86 16.33 6.49
CA VAL A 134 9.41 15.61 5.34
C VAL A 134 9.54 16.53 4.13
N ASP A 135 10.71 16.55 3.50
CA ASP A 135 10.97 17.39 2.33
C ASP A 135 9.93 17.18 1.21
N GLU A 136 9.57 18.27 0.52
CA GLU A 136 8.56 18.28 -0.55
C GLU A 136 8.87 17.23 -1.62
N GLY A 137 10.14 17.12 -2.01
CA GLY A 137 10.58 16.21 -3.07
C GLY A 137 10.38 14.74 -2.71
N ILE A 138 10.45 14.38 -1.42
CA ILE A 138 10.18 13.02 -0.95
C ILE A 138 8.69 12.74 -0.98
N ILE A 139 7.85 13.70 -0.59
CA ILE A 139 6.39 13.57 -0.65
C ILE A 139 5.94 13.40 -2.11
N VAL A 140 6.43 14.25 -3.02
CA VAL A 140 6.12 14.16 -4.46
C VAL A 140 6.50 12.79 -5.02
N ARG A 141 7.73 12.30 -4.77
CA ARG A 141 8.15 10.96 -5.22
C ARG A 141 7.32 9.84 -4.60
N SER A 142 6.95 9.96 -3.33
CA SER A 142 6.11 8.98 -2.64
C SER A 142 4.72 8.91 -3.27
N ILE A 143 4.10 10.04 -3.61
CA ILE A 143 2.80 10.07 -4.28
C ILE A 143 2.89 9.52 -5.71
N GLN A 144 3.96 9.80 -6.45
CA GLN A 144 4.18 9.21 -7.78
C GLN A 144 4.32 7.68 -7.71
N ARG A 145 5.06 7.15 -6.73
CA ARG A 145 5.18 5.70 -6.50
C ARG A 145 3.85 5.09 -6.06
N LEU A 146 3.12 5.78 -5.17
CA LEU A 146 1.78 5.36 -4.75
C LEU A 146 0.85 5.23 -5.95
N ASN A 147 0.95 6.14 -6.92
CA ASN A 147 0.15 6.08 -8.12
C ASN A 147 0.42 4.83 -8.97
N GLU A 148 1.68 4.41 -9.09
CA GLU A 148 2.00 3.16 -9.78
C GLU A 148 1.51 1.96 -8.96
N LEU A 149 1.69 1.98 -7.64
CA LEU A 149 1.16 0.94 -6.75
C LEU A 149 -0.36 0.78 -6.87
N LEU A 150 -1.12 1.88 -6.94
CA LEU A 150 -2.57 1.83 -7.13
C LEU A 150 -2.98 1.16 -8.45
N LYS A 151 -2.18 1.28 -9.51
CA LYS A 151 -2.44 0.60 -10.79
C LYS A 151 -2.20 -0.91 -10.66
N ASP A 152 -1.11 -1.31 -10.01
CA ASP A 152 -0.79 -2.72 -9.74
C ASP A 152 -1.93 -3.35 -8.91
N VAL A 153 -2.35 -2.67 -7.84
CA VAL A 153 -3.44 -3.12 -6.94
C VAL A 153 -4.77 -3.20 -7.69
N ARG A 154 -5.08 -2.25 -8.58
CA ARG A 154 -6.28 -2.29 -9.44
C ARG A 154 -6.28 -3.51 -10.36
N ASN A 155 -5.14 -3.83 -10.97
CA ASN A 155 -5.02 -5.00 -11.86
C ASN A 155 -5.22 -6.28 -11.04
N GLY A 156 -4.58 -6.38 -9.86
CA GLY A 156 -4.77 -7.49 -8.93
C GLY A 156 -6.22 -7.65 -8.45
N ALA A 157 -6.90 -6.56 -8.09
CA ALA A 157 -8.32 -6.57 -7.70
C ALA A 157 -9.23 -7.07 -8.85
N SER A 158 -8.91 -6.68 -10.09
CA SER A 158 -9.63 -7.13 -11.28
C SER A 158 -9.47 -8.64 -11.50
N LEU A 159 -8.29 -9.22 -11.23
CA LEU A 159 -8.05 -10.66 -11.31
C LEU A 159 -8.82 -11.46 -10.24
N VAL A 160 -9.00 -10.89 -9.05
CA VAL A 160 -9.85 -11.50 -7.99
C VAL A 160 -11.34 -11.41 -8.32
N GLY A 161 -11.71 -10.59 -9.30
CA GLY A 161 -13.10 -10.34 -9.67
C GLY A 161 -13.78 -9.25 -8.84
N ASP A 162 -13.03 -8.51 -8.01
CA ASP A 162 -13.56 -7.37 -7.25
C ASP A 162 -13.48 -6.09 -8.09
N THR A 163 -14.48 -5.92 -8.95
CA THR A 163 -14.60 -4.75 -9.84
C THR A 163 -14.84 -3.46 -9.08
N VAL A 164 -15.47 -3.53 -7.89
CA VAL A 164 -15.76 -2.36 -7.06
C VAL A 164 -14.45 -1.83 -6.47
N LEU A 165 -13.60 -2.73 -5.96
CA LEU A 165 -12.29 -2.37 -5.48
C LEU A 165 -11.38 -1.86 -6.59
N ALA A 166 -11.43 -2.48 -7.78
CA ALA A 166 -10.68 -1.97 -8.94
C ALA A 166 -11.08 -0.52 -9.30
N GLN A 167 -12.39 -0.22 -9.36
CA GLN A 167 -12.87 1.15 -9.57
C GLN A 167 -12.43 2.10 -8.47
N LYS A 168 -12.43 1.65 -7.21
CA LYS A 168 -11.97 2.44 -6.07
C LYS A 168 -10.48 2.78 -6.16
N MET A 169 -9.64 1.84 -6.60
CA MET A 169 -8.20 2.08 -6.85
C MET A 169 -7.98 3.08 -7.99
N GLU A 170 -8.80 3.00 -9.04
CA GLU A 170 -8.77 3.97 -10.14
C GLU A 170 -9.16 5.38 -9.65
N GLU A 171 -10.21 5.50 -8.84
CA GLU A 171 -10.63 6.78 -8.28
C GLU A 171 -9.58 7.36 -7.32
N ALA A 172 -8.97 6.52 -6.48
CA ALA A 172 -7.87 6.89 -5.62
C ALA A 172 -6.68 7.45 -6.44
N SER A 173 -6.33 6.80 -7.55
CA SER A 173 -5.29 7.25 -8.48
C SER A 173 -5.60 8.63 -9.06
N HIS A 174 -6.85 8.86 -9.48
CA HIS A 174 -7.27 10.17 -10.00
C HIS A 174 -7.16 11.29 -8.94
N ARG A 175 -7.54 11.00 -7.70
CA ARG A 175 -7.54 11.98 -6.60
C ARG A 175 -6.15 12.45 -6.20
N ILE A 176 -5.14 11.59 -6.30
CA ILE A 176 -3.75 11.95 -5.99
C ILE A 176 -3.00 12.59 -7.17
N LYS A 177 -3.50 12.41 -8.42
CA LYS A 177 -2.95 13.01 -9.64
C LYS A 177 -3.31 14.49 -9.78
N ARG A 178 -2.71 15.34 -8.94
CA ARG A 178 -3.00 16.79 -8.93
C ARG A 178 -1.74 17.62 -9.13
N ASN A 179 -1.88 18.70 -9.92
CA ASN A 179 -0.96 19.84 -10.00
C ASN A 179 0.53 19.45 -10.03
N ILE A 180 1.29 19.94 -9.05
CA ILE A 180 2.75 19.92 -8.95
C ILE A 180 3.35 18.52 -8.90
N VAL A 181 2.60 17.52 -8.43
CA VAL A 181 3.09 16.15 -8.29
C VAL A 181 3.26 15.47 -9.66
N PHE A 182 2.54 15.96 -10.68
CA PHE A 182 2.58 15.41 -12.04
C PHE A 182 2.87 16.48 -13.10
N ALA A 183 3.47 17.60 -12.71
CA ALA A 183 3.90 18.61 -13.66
C ALA A 183 4.94 18.01 -14.64
N CYS A 184 4.81 18.34 -15.93
CA CYS A 184 5.77 17.89 -16.95
C CYS A 184 7.20 18.34 -16.60
N SER A 185 8.19 17.47 -16.80
CA SER A 185 9.58 17.85 -16.62
C SER A 185 9.95 18.99 -17.58
N LEU A 186 10.66 19.99 -17.06
CA LEU A 186 11.11 21.17 -17.82
C LEU A 186 12.15 20.83 -18.91
N TYR A 187 12.58 19.57 -19.02
CA TYR A 187 13.60 19.11 -19.99
C TYR A 187 13.02 18.63 -21.33
N THR A 188 11.71 18.79 -21.55
CA THR A 188 11.05 18.36 -22.80
C THR A 188 10.49 19.52 -23.64
N GLN A 189 10.97 20.74 -23.43
CA GLN A 189 10.75 21.87 -24.35
C GLN A 189 11.96 22.09 -25.25
#